data_AF-A0A536D7W7-F1
#
_entry.id   AF-A0A536D7W7-F1
#
_cell.length_a   1.000
_cell.length_b   1.000
_cell.length_c   1.000
_cell.angle_alpha   90.00
_cell.angle_beta   90.00
_cell.angle_gamma   90.00
#
_symmetry.space_group_name_H-M   'P 1'
#
loop_
_entity.id
_entity.type
_entity.pdbx_description
1 polymer ?
#
loop_
_entity_poly.entity_id
_entity_poly.type
_entity_poly.pdbx_seq_one_letter_code
_entity_poly.pdbx_strand_id
1 'polypeptide(L)'
;MDMFGDFQCPACGEFARTIEPMFMQRYVDTGKVAFVWHDYTWIGDESVTAAQAARCAGRQGQFWAYHDYLYGHQRGENAGQFSRANLEAFAGVLGLDTTAFNLCMELEPDVSAIRESLNRGLARGVEVTPSFLINGDLKIGAPPINRLAALVDAYLARSPAP
;
A
#
# COMPACT_ATOMS: atom_id res chain seq x y z
N MET A 1 -8.97 -6.56 -6.47
CA MET A 1 -8.45 -6.97 -5.16
C MET A 1 -7.93 -5.73 -4.49
N ASP A 2 -8.62 -5.32 -3.44
CA ASP A 2 -8.30 -4.13 -2.66
C ASP A 2 -7.44 -4.56 -1.48
N MET A 3 -6.30 -3.90 -1.26
CA MET A 3 -5.44 -4.11 -0.11
C MET A 3 -5.48 -2.89 0.78
N PHE A 4 -5.83 -3.09 2.05
CA PHE A 4 -5.65 -2.11 3.12
C PHE A 4 -4.30 -2.35 3.78
N GLY A 5 -3.40 -1.38 3.65
CA GLY A 5 -2.03 -1.50 4.12
C GLY A 5 -1.55 -0.27 4.88
N ASP A 6 -0.58 -0.50 5.74
CA ASP A 6 0.14 0.54 6.48
C ASP A 6 1.63 0.40 6.17
N PHE A 7 2.29 1.50 5.79
CA PHE A 7 3.71 1.49 5.48
C PHE A 7 4.60 1.19 6.69
N GLN A 8 4.11 1.37 7.91
CA GLN A 8 4.84 0.98 9.13
C GLN A 8 4.64 -0.48 9.52
N CYS A 9 3.58 -1.15 9.02
CA CYS A 9 3.24 -2.50 9.42
C CYS A 9 4.31 -3.52 8.93
N PRO A 10 4.95 -4.29 9.83
CA PRO A 10 5.92 -5.31 9.46
C PRO A 10 5.33 -6.41 8.57
N ALA A 11 4.09 -6.84 8.84
CA ALA A 11 3.41 -7.85 8.05
C ALA A 11 3.06 -7.35 6.63
N CYS A 12 2.73 -6.07 6.47
CA CYS A 12 2.54 -5.48 5.15
C CYS A 12 3.85 -5.47 4.37
N GLY A 13 4.96 -5.08 5.01
CA GLY A 13 6.27 -5.10 4.37
C GLY A 13 6.72 -6.50 4.00
N GLU A 14 6.42 -7.50 4.82
CA GLU A 14 6.71 -8.89 4.47
C GLU A 14 5.90 -9.35 3.25
N PHE A 15 4.60 -9.04 3.21
CA PHE A 15 3.78 -9.30 2.04
C PHE A 15 4.35 -8.62 0.78
N ALA A 16 4.66 -7.32 0.86
CA ALA A 16 5.17 -6.54 -0.27
C ALA A 16 6.50 -7.07 -0.81
N ARG A 17 7.39 -7.55 0.07
CA ARG A 17 8.70 -8.08 -0.35
C ARG A 17 8.66 -9.53 -0.87
N THR A 18 7.67 -10.32 -0.46
CA THR A 18 7.70 -11.79 -0.70
C THR A 18 6.53 -12.32 -1.52
N ILE A 19 5.31 -11.84 -1.31
CA ILE A 19 4.09 -12.38 -1.91
C ILE A 19 3.61 -11.49 -3.05
N GLU A 20 3.64 -10.18 -2.86
CA GLU A 20 3.13 -9.20 -3.81
C GLU A 20 3.79 -9.34 -5.20
N PRO A 21 5.12 -9.44 -5.35
CA PRO A 21 5.74 -9.50 -6.69
C PRO A 21 5.28 -10.73 -7.48
N MET A 22 5.15 -11.87 -6.79
CA MET A 22 4.63 -13.10 -7.39
C MET A 22 3.14 -12.97 -7.76
N PHE A 23 2.36 -12.28 -6.93
CA PHE A 23 0.95 -12.01 -7.19
C PHE A 23 0.76 -11.08 -8.40
N MET A 24 1.51 -9.98 -8.47
CA MET A 24 1.48 -9.02 -9.57
C MET A 24 1.76 -9.72 -10.90
N GLN A 25 2.85 -10.50 -10.97
CA GLN A 25 3.22 -11.26 -12.17
C GLN A 25 2.13 -12.26 -12.60
N ARG A 26 1.52 -12.98 -11.65
CA ARG A 26 0.55 -14.04 -11.96
C ARG A 26 -0.81 -13.50 -12.38
N TYR A 27 -1.23 -12.37 -11.82
CA TYR A 27 -2.62 -11.91 -11.90
C TYR A 27 -2.81 -10.50 -12.45
N VAL A 28 -1.98 -9.55 -12.03
CA VAL A 28 -2.14 -8.13 -12.39
C VAL A 28 -1.56 -7.87 -13.77
N ASP A 29 -0.32 -8.32 -14.01
CA ASP A 29 0.37 -8.15 -15.30
C ASP A 29 -0.34 -8.91 -16.44
N THR A 30 -1.09 -9.96 -16.11
CA THR A 30 -1.90 -10.72 -17.07
C THR A 30 -3.31 -10.15 -17.27
N GLY A 31 -3.66 -9.06 -16.59
CA GLY A 31 -4.96 -8.39 -16.68
C GLY A 31 -6.11 -9.15 -16.00
N LYS A 32 -5.84 -10.20 -15.22
CA LYS A 32 -6.88 -11.00 -14.54
C LYS A 32 -7.44 -10.30 -13.31
N VAL A 33 -6.61 -9.49 -12.63
CA VAL A 33 -6.98 -8.83 -11.38
C VAL A 33 -6.49 -7.39 -11.40
N ALA A 34 -7.38 -6.45 -11.09
CA ALA A 34 -6.95 -5.11 -10.68
C ALA A 34 -6.51 -5.16 -9.20
N PHE A 35 -5.30 -4.70 -8.91
CA PHE A 35 -4.80 -4.55 -7.55
C PHE A 35 -4.87 -3.08 -7.13
N VAL A 36 -5.55 -2.81 -6.01
CA VAL A 36 -5.84 -1.45 -5.57
C VAL A 36 -5.34 -1.27 -4.14
N TRP A 37 -4.46 -0.30 -3.94
CA TRP A 37 -3.98 0.10 -2.63
C TRP A 37 -4.98 1.04 -1.92
N HIS A 38 -5.18 0.81 -0.62
CA HIS A 38 -5.91 1.68 0.29
C HIS A 38 -5.06 1.95 1.52
N ASP A 39 -4.83 3.23 1.83
CA ASP A 39 -4.12 3.63 3.04
C ASP A 39 -4.94 3.22 4.28
N TYR A 40 -4.29 2.55 5.21
CA TYR A 40 -4.85 2.15 6.49
C TYR A 40 -3.90 2.55 7.63
N THR A 41 -3.72 3.86 7.79
CA THR A 41 -2.70 4.47 8.67
C THR A 41 -3.16 4.46 10.12
N TRP A 42 -2.86 3.38 10.83
CA TRP A 42 -3.39 3.12 12.18
C TRP A 42 -2.31 2.88 13.24
N ILE A 43 -1.03 2.76 12.83
CA ILE A 43 0.10 2.49 13.74
C ILE A 43 0.61 3.77 14.42
N GLY A 44 0.69 4.88 13.68
CA GLY A 44 1.17 6.14 14.23
C GLY A 44 1.29 7.27 13.20
N ASP A 45 1.84 8.41 13.63
CA ASP A 45 1.97 9.61 12.81
C ASP A 45 2.85 9.39 11.58
N GLU A 46 3.88 8.55 11.72
CA GLU A 46 4.73 8.12 10.60
C GLU A 46 3.96 7.32 9.54
N SER A 47 2.86 6.64 9.90
CA SER A 47 1.99 5.95 8.95
C SER A 47 1.34 6.95 8.00
N VAL A 48 0.79 8.03 8.57
CA VAL A 48 0.16 9.12 7.81
C VAL A 48 1.18 9.83 6.93
N THR A 49 2.36 10.11 7.50
CA THR A 49 3.44 10.81 6.79
C THR A 49 3.98 9.97 5.62
N ALA A 50 4.16 8.66 5.83
CA ALA A 50 4.56 7.72 4.77
C ALA A 50 3.50 7.59 3.67
N ALA A 51 2.21 7.54 4.03
CA ALA A 51 1.11 7.52 3.07
C ALA A 51 1.05 8.81 2.24
N GLN A 52 1.22 9.98 2.87
CA GLN A 52 1.31 11.26 2.16
C GLN A 52 2.49 11.27 1.17
N ALA A 53 3.65 10.76 1.58
CA ALA A 53 4.83 10.64 0.73
C ALA A 53 4.60 9.73 -0.48
N ALA A 54 4.00 8.54 -0.27
CA ALA A 54 3.66 7.63 -1.36
C ALA A 54 2.68 8.29 -2.35
N ARG A 55 1.67 9.03 -1.86
CA ARG A 55 0.76 9.79 -2.72
C ARG A 55 1.42 10.94 -3.46
N CYS A 56 2.36 11.65 -2.83
CA CYS A 56 3.19 12.67 -3.50
C CYS A 56 4.02 12.06 -4.64
N ALA A 57 4.60 10.88 -4.44
CA ALA A 57 5.24 10.12 -5.51
C ALA A 57 4.23 9.70 -6.60
N GLY A 58 3.03 9.30 -6.20
CA GLY A 58 1.93 8.97 -7.12
C GLY A 58 1.51 10.12 -8.04
N ARG A 59 1.56 11.36 -7.56
CA ARG A 59 1.33 12.56 -8.39
C ARG A 59 2.37 12.72 -9.51
N GLN A 60 3.53 12.07 -9.38
CA GLN A 60 4.58 12.00 -10.40
C GLN A 60 4.59 10.63 -11.13
N GLY A 61 3.55 9.81 -10.97
CA GLY A 61 3.44 8.49 -11.60
C GLY A 61 4.30 7.40 -10.96
N GLN A 62 4.91 7.66 -9.80
CA GLN A 62 5.88 6.78 -9.14
C GLN A 62 5.36 6.17 -7.82
N PHE A 63 4.04 6.02 -7.69
CA PHE A 63 3.44 5.48 -6.45
C PHE A 63 4.04 4.11 -6.08
N TRP A 64 4.01 3.15 -7.00
CA TRP A 64 4.45 1.77 -6.73
C TRP A 64 5.96 1.67 -6.49
N ALA A 65 6.77 2.42 -7.23
CA ALA A 65 8.22 2.48 -6.98
C ALA A 65 8.53 3.03 -5.59
N TYR A 66 7.78 4.06 -5.14
CA TYR A 66 7.94 4.62 -3.81
C TYR A 66 7.40 3.69 -2.71
N HIS A 67 6.26 3.02 -2.96
CA HIS A 67 5.70 1.99 -2.10
C HIS A 67 6.72 0.86 -1.82
N ASP A 68 7.33 0.32 -2.87
CA ASP A 68 8.32 -0.75 -2.76
C ASP A 68 9.56 -0.26 -2.01
N TYR A 69 9.97 0.99 -2.27
CA TYR A 69 11.09 1.60 -1.58
C TYR A 69 10.83 1.77 -0.08
N LEU A 70 9.64 2.23 0.32
CA LEU A 70 9.25 2.33 1.73
C LEU A 70 9.34 0.97 2.42
N TYR A 71 8.77 -0.08 1.80
CA TYR A 71 8.80 -1.43 2.36
C TYR A 71 10.19 -2.08 2.35
N GLY A 72 11.06 -1.71 1.41
CA GLY A 72 12.47 -2.09 1.43
C GLY A 72 13.29 -1.39 2.53
N HIS A 73 12.80 -0.28 3.06
CA HIS A 73 13.50 0.57 4.03
C HIS A 73 12.80 0.69 5.38
N GLN A 74 11.84 -0.18 5.70
CA GLN A 74 11.26 -0.25 7.05
C GLN A 74 12.35 -0.55 8.12
N ARG A 75 12.30 0.16 9.25
CA ARG A 75 13.20 -0.05 10.40
C ARG A 75 12.47 -0.16 11.74
N GLY A 76 11.20 -0.58 11.69
CA GLY A 76 10.33 -0.67 12.86
C GLY A 76 9.29 0.45 12.90
N GLU A 77 8.26 0.22 13.70
CA GLU A 77 7.16 1.16 13.91
C GLU A 77 7.63 2.33 14.77
N ASN A 78 7.31 3.55 14.34
CA ASN A 78 7.60 4.82 15.02
C ASN A 78 9.07 5.00 15.43
N ALA A 79 9.98 4.52 14.57
CA ALA A 79 11.41 4.50 14.83
C ALA A 79 12.18 5.68 14.20
N GLY A 80 11.49 6.66 13.62
CA GLY A 80 12.07 7.82 12.93
C GLY A 80 12.38 7.56 11.45
N GLN A 81 12.23 6.33 10.98
CA GLN A 81 12.60 5.93 9.61
C GLN A 81 11.76 6.66 8.57
N PHE A 82 10.48 6.88 8.84
CA PHE A 82 9.58 7.65 7.98
C PHE A 82 9.37 9.09 8.47
N SER A 83 10.41 9.69 9.05
CA SER A 83 10.46 11.13 9.22
C SER A 83 10.37 11.85 7.86
N ARG A 84 9.84 13.08 7.85
CA ARG A 84 9.74 13.93 6.65
C ARG A 84 11.06 14.02 5.89
N ALA A 85 12.17 14.30 6.59
CA ALA A 85 13.48 14.44 5.97
C ALA A 85 13.93 13.14 5.26
N ASN A 86 13.68 11.97 5.85
CA ASN A 86 14.02 10.70 5.21
C ASN A 86 13.15 10.45 3.98
N LEU A 87 11.85 10.73 4.07
CA LEU A 87 10.91 10.55 2.95
C LEU A 87 11.28 11.44 1.76
N GLU A 88 11.61 12.70 2.00
CA GLU A 88 12.11 13.62 0.96
C GLU A 88 13.45 13.12 0.35
N ALA A 89 14.35 12.58 1.18
CA ALA A 89 15.59 11.97 0.68
C ALA A 89 15.32 10.73 -0.19
N PHE A 90 14.33 9.90 0.17
CA PHE A 90 13.94 8.72 -0.62
C PHE A 90 13.41 9.13 -2.00
N ALA A 91 12.65 10.21 -2.08
CA ALA A 91 12.19 10.77 -3.36
C ALA A 91 13.38 11.15 -4.25
N GLY A 92 14.42 11.77 -3.67
CA GLY A 92 15.67 12.07 -4.38
C GLY A 92 16.39 10.82 -4.90
N VAL A 93 16.49 9.76 -4.08
CA VAL A 93 17.10 8.48 -4.50
C VAL A 93 16.35 7.86 -5.68
N LEU A 94 15.02 7.96 -5.68
CA LEU A 94 14.16 7.44 -6.75
C LEU A 94 14.08 8.35 -7.99
N GLY A 95 14.80 9.48 -7.99
CA GLY A 95 14.86 10.39 -9.14
C GLY A 95 13.58 11.18 -9.38
N LEU A 96 12.75 11.37 -8.36
CA LEU A 96 11.57 12.24 -8.46
C LEU A 96 12.00 13.71 -8.52
N ASP A 97 11.10 14.57 -9.01
CA ASP A 97 11.22 16.02 -8.82
C ASP A 97 11.02 16.31 -7.32
N THR A 98 12.13 16.54 -6.62
CA THR A 98 12.14 16.81 -5.18
C THR A 98 11.53 18.15 -4.83
N THR A 99 11.52 19.13 -5.76
CA THR A 99 10.87 20.41 -5.52
C THR A 99 9.35 20.23 -5.47
N ALA A 100 8.79 19.56 -6.47
CA ALA A 100 7.37 19.23 -6.51
C ALA A 100 6.97 18.28 -5.37
N PHE A 101 7.82 17.30 -5.05
CA PHE A 101 7.58 16.35 -3.96
C PHE A 101 7.54 17.06 -2.60
N ASN A 102 8.52 17.89 -2.29
CA ASN A 102 8.60 18.58 -1.00
C ASN A 102 7.44 19.56 -0.82
N LEU A 103 7.03 20.26 -1.89
CA LEU A 103 5.83 21.11 -1.85
C LEU A 103 4.57 20.28 -1.57
N CYS A 104 4.41 19.12 -2.19
CA CYS A 104 3.30 18.22 -1.90
C CYS A 104 3.32 17.74 -0.44
N MET A 105 4.50 17.39 0.07
CA MET A 105 4.66 17.01 1.46
C MET A 105 4.32 18.16 2.42
N GLU A 106 4.68 19.40 2.09
CA GLU A 106 4.38 20.59 2.91
C GLU A 106 2.89 20.91 2.94
N LEU A 107 2.23 20.86 1.78
CA LEU A 107 0.81 21.20 1.65
C LEU A 107 -0.14 20.11 2.16
N GLU A 108 0.37 18.88 2.30
CA GLU A 108 -0.37 17.71 2.79
C GLU A 108 -1.75 17.52 2.12
N PRO A 109 -1.87 17.63 0.79
CA PRO A 109 -3.15 17.71 0.10
C PRO A 109 -3.99 16.42 0.22
N ASP A 110 -3.38 15.30 0.61
CA ASP A 110 -4.03 13.99 0.63
C ASP A 110 -4.42 13.51 2.03
N VAL A 111 -4.12 14.27 3.10
CA VAL A 111 -4.41 13.85 4.48
C VAL A 111 -5.90 13.55 4.71
N SER A 112 -6.82 14.32 4.10
CA SER A 112 -8.25 14.00 4.18
C SER A 112 -8.57 12.66 3.51
N ALA A 113 -8.03 12.42 2.31
CA ALA A 113 -8.26 11.18 1.57
C ALA A 113 -7.65 9.95 2.28
N ILE A 114 -6.49 10.11 2.94
CA ILE A 114 -5.86 9.08 3.78
C ILE A 114 -6.77 8.73 4.97
N ARG A 115 -7.30 9.74 5.69
CA ARG A 115 -8.24 9.53 6.79
C ARG A 115 -9.55 8.89 6.33
N GLU A 116 -10.07 9.30 5.19
CA GLU A 116 -11.25 8.67 4.59
C GLU A 116 -10.99 7.22 4.21
N SER A 117 -9.80 6.89 3.72
CA SER A 117 -9.39 5.52 3.41
C SER A 117 -9.38 4.63 4.66
N LEU A 118 -8.79 5.12 5.76
CA LEU A 118 -8.84 4.46 7.06
C LEU A 118 -10.30 4.21 7.50
N ASN A 119 -11.15 5.24 7.45
CA ASN A 119 -12.56 5.12 7.82
C ASN A 119 -13.33 4.13 6.95
N ARG A 120 -13.03 4.05 5.64
CA ARG A 120 -13.61 3.04 4.76
C ARG A 120 -13.19 1.63 5.17
N GLY A 121 -11.92 1.41 5.52
CA GLY A 121 -11.45 0.12 6.01
C GLY A 121 -12.15 -0.29 7.31
N LEU A 122 -12.26 0.63 8.28
CA LEU A 122 -12.98 0.41 9.53
C LEU A 122 -14.44 0.03 9.29
N ALA A 123 -15.14 0.76 8.40
CA ALA A 123 -16.53 0.47 8.04
C ALA A 123 -16.71 -0.89 7.33
N ARG A 124 -15.64 -1.45 6.77
CA ARG A 124 -15.61 -2.78 6.15
C ARG A 124 -15.18 -3.89 7.12
N GLY A 125 -14.91 -3.58 8.38
CA GLY A 125 -14.47 -4.55 9.39
C GLY A 125 -12.99 -4.91 9.30
N VAL A 126 -12.16 -4.06 8.67
CA VAL A 126 -10.71 -4.24 8.72
C VAL A 126 -10.24 -3.97 10.15
N GLU A 127 -9.65 -4.97 10.80
CA GLU A 127 -9.15 -4.86 12.18
C GLU A 127 -7.62 -4.88 12.27
N VAL A 128 -6.95 -5.40 11.23
CA VAL A 128 -5.49 -5.52 11.15
C VAL A 128 -5.00 -5.32 9.73
N THR A 129 -3.71 -5.02 9.57
CA THR A 129 -3.04 -4.91 8.27
C THR A 129 -1.98 -6.00 8.10
N PRO A 130 -1.74 -6.49 6.86
CA PRO A 130 -2.55 -6.21 5.67
C PRO A 130 -3.90 -6.93 5.76
N SER A 131 -4.94 -6.34 5.17
CA SER A 131 -6.23 -7.00 4.93
C SER A 131 -6.65 -6.77 3.48
N PHE A 132 -7.38 -7.73 2.91
CA PHE A 132 -7.75 -7.74 1.51
C PHE A 132 -9.27 -7.83 1.34
N LEU A 133 -9.83 -7.09 0.38
CA LEU A 133 -11.15 -7.39 -0.17
C LEU A 133 -10.97 -8.03 -1.55
N ILE A 134 -11.50 -9.24 -1.70
CA ILE A 134 -11.54 -9.94 -2.99
C ILE A 134 -13.00 -9.94 -3.45
N ASN A 135 -13.33 -9.13 -4.46
CA ASN A 135 -14.71 -8.87 -4.89
C ASN A 135 -15.64 -8.48 -3.72
N GLY A 136 -15.13 -7.70 -2.76
CA GLY A 136 -15.89 -7.24 -1.59
C GLY A 136 -15.84 -8.16 -0.37
N ASP A 137 -15.33 -9.39 -0.51
CA ASP A 137 -15.20 -10.33 0.61
C ASP A 137 -13.90 -10.09 1.39
N LEU A 138 -14.03 -9.76 2.67
CA LEU A 138 -12.90 -9.51 3.55
C LEU A 138 -12.10 -10.79 3.85
N LYS A 139 -10.78 -10.67 3.69
CA LYS A 139 -9.75 -11.64 4.06
C LYS A 139 -8.72 -10.92 4.93
N ILE A 140 -8.63 -11.37 6.18
CA ILE A 140 -7.78 -10.76 7.19
C ILE A 140 -6.38 -11.39 7.12
N GLY A 141 -5.34 -10.56 7.12
CA GLY A 141 -3.95 -10.98 7.06
C GLY A 141 -3.47 -11.34 5.65
N ALA A 142 -2.15 -11.54 5.52
CA ALA A 142 -1.50 -12.03 4.30
C ALA A 142 -1.32 -13.55 4.36
N PRO A 143 -2.19 -14.36 3.74
CA PRO A 143 -1.95 -15.80 3.64
C PRO A 143 -0.78 -16.08 2.68
N PRO A 144 -0.09 -17.23 2.81
CA PRO A 144 0.95 -17.63 1.86
C PRO A 144 0.44 -17.61 0.41
N ILE A 145 1.33 -17.33 -0.55
CA ILE A 145 0.98 -17.11 -1.97
C ILE A 145 0.08 -18.22 -2.55
N ASN A 146 0.32 -19.49 -2.22
CA ASN A 146 -0.49 -20.60 -2.73
C ASN A 146 -1.96 -20.53 -2.26
N ARG A 147 -2.19 -20.10 -1.02
CA ARG A 147 -3.54 -19.93 -0.47
C ARG A 147 -4.19 -18.67 -1.03
N LEU A 148 -3.45 -17.57 -1.18
CA LEU A 148 -3.95 -16.36 -1.83
C LEU A 148 -4.36 -16.64 -3.28
N ALA A 149 -3.50 -17.31 -4.04
CA ALA A 149 -3.75 -17.72 -5.42
C ALA A 149 -5.00 -18.60 -5.54
N ALA A 150 -5.12 -19.63 -4.69
CA ALA A 150 -6.30 -20.50 -4.70
C ALA A 150 -7.61 -19.74 -4.39
N LEU A 151 -7.56 -18.75 -3.49
CA LEU A 151 -8.70 -17.88 -3.22
C LEU A 151 -9.06 -17.06 -4.46
N VAL A 152 -8.09 -16.36 -5.06
CA VAL A 152 -8.30 -15.53 -6.25
C VAL A 152 -8.82 -16.35 -7.43
N ASP A 153 -8.22 -17.52 -7.69
CA ASP A 153 -8.65 -18.44 -8.75
C ASP A 153 -10.11 -18.88 -8.57
N ALA A 154 -10.55 -19.09 -7.31
CA ALA A 154 -11.94 -19.42 -7.02
C ALA A 154 -12.91 -18.26 -7.30
N TYR A 155 -12.51 -17.00 -7.11
CA TYR A 155 -13.32 -15.85 -7.50
C TYR A 155 -13.38 -15.67 -9.01
N LEU A 156 -12.25 -15.81 -9.71
CA LEU A 156 -12.19 -15.73 -11.17
C LEU A 156 -13.06 -16.79 -11.85
N ALA A 157 -13.11 -18.01 -11.29
CA ALA A 157 -13.98 -19.07 -11.81
C ALA A 157 -15.48 -18.77 -11.64
N ARG A 158 -15.87 -17.95 -10.65
CA ARG A 158 -17.27 -17.58 -10.37
C ARG A 158 -17.72 -16.32 -11.11
N SER A 159 -16.78 -15.49 -11.52
CA SER A 159 -17.01 -14.25 -12.25
C SER A 159 -16.09 -14.24 -13.46
N PRO A 160 -16.38 -15.02 -14.52
CA PRO A 160 -15.60 -14.93 -15.74
C PRO A 160 -15.61 -13.48 -16.20
N ALA A 161 -14.43 -12.97 -16.57
CA ALA A 161 -14.30 -11.63 -17.13
C ALA A 161 -15.31 -11.46 -18.29
N PRO A 162 -15.94 -10.27 -18.42
CA PRO A 162 -16.87 -10.01 -19.51
C PRO A 162 -16.22 -10.19 -20.89
#